data_AF-A0A3Q3E1L5-F1
#
_entry.id   AF-A0A3Q3E1L5-F1
#
_cell.length_a   1.000
_cell.length_b   1.000
_cell.length_c   1.000
_cell.angle_alpha   90.00
_cell.angle_beta   90.00
_cell.angle_gamma   90.00
#
_symmetry.space_group_name_H-M   'P 1'
#
loop_
_entity.id
_entity.type
_entity.pdbx_description
1 polymer ?
#
loop_
_entity_poly.entity_id
_entity_poly.type
_entity_poly.pdbx_seq_one_letter_code
_entity_poly.pdbx_strand_id
1 'polypeptide(L)'
;KFFFQFNNKTIFLKMTLMALGSVAVTNDDGLYKGDPDWFHRKAQGYRREFPAEQLRQGRSLISLQMGSNRGASQSGMTGYGMHRQIM
;
A
#
# COMPACT_ATOMS: atom_id res chain seq x y z
N LYS A 1 -18.25 29.10 -2.60
CA LYS A 1 -17.73 28.37 -1.41
C LYS A 1 -18.68 27.25 -0.93
N PHE A 2 -19.98 27.51 -0.73
CA PHE A 2 -20.95 26.50 -0.26
C PHE A 2 -21.10 25.26 -1.17
N PHE A 3 -21.20 25.47 -2.48
CA PHE A 3 -21.32 24.39 -3.47
C PHE A 3 -20.09 23.47 -3.52
N PHE A 4 -18.89 24.04 -3.41
CA PHE A 4 -17.63 23.27 -3.38
C PHE A 4 -17.49 22.46 -2.09
N GLN A 5 -17.87 23.04 -0.94
CA GLN A 5 -17.89 22.33 0.34
C GLN A 5 -18.87 21.15 0.33
N PHE A 6 -20.05 21.34 -0.28
CA PHE A 6 -21.05 20.28 -0.42
C PHE A 6 -20.55 19.13 -1.30
N ASN A 7 -19.95 19.44 -2.46
CA ASN A 7 -19.39 18.42 -3.36
C ASN A 7 -18.27 17.59 -2.68
N ASN A 8 -17.36 18.23 -1.94
CA ASN A 8 -16.30 17.50 -1.22
C ASN A 8 -16.85 16.56 -0.13
N LYS A 9 -17.92 16.97 0.58
CA LYS A 9 -18.57 16.11 1.58
C LYS A 9 -19.21 14.87 0.92
N THR A 10 -19.87 15.06 -0.21
CA THR A 10 -20.51 13.96 -0.95
C THR A 10 -19.49 12.97 -1.51
N ILE A 11 -18.34 13.46 -1.99
CA ILE A 11 -17.24 12.63 -2.48
C ILE A 11 -16.69 11.76 -1.35
N PHE A 12 -16.43 12.33 -0.18
CA PHE A 12 -15.88 11.60 0.97
C PHE A 12 -16.83 10.47 1.45
N LEU A 13 -18.13 10.76 1.49
CA LEU A 13 -19.15 9.76 1.85
C LEU A 13 -19.14 8.59 0.86
N LYS A 14 -19.15 8.88 -0.45
CA LYS A 14 -19.14 7.86 -1.51
C LYS A 14 -17.88 7.01 -1.45
N MET A 15 -16.70 7.62 -1.29
CA MET A 15 -15.43 6.89 -1.18
C MET A 15 -15.42 5.97 0.04
N THR A 16 -15.91 6.45 1.19
CA THR A 16 -15.98 5.65 2.42
C THR A 16 -16.92 4.47 2.27
N LEU A 17 -18.09 4.66 1.65
CA LEU A 17 -19.06 3.59 1.41
C LEU A 17 -18.49 2.49 0.49
N MET A 18 -17.83 2.88 -0.61
CA MET A 18 -17.19 1.93 -1.53
C MET A 18 -16.06 1.15 -0.85
N ALA A 19 -15.27 1.81 -0.01
CA ALA A 19 -14.21 1.16 0.76
C ALA A 19 -14.78 0.15 1.76
N LEU A 20 -15.83 0.53 2.50
CA LEU A 20 -16.47 -0.34 3.48
C LEU A 20 -17.12 -1.57 2.83
N GLY A 21 -17.84 -1.38 1.72
CA GLY A 21 -18.46 -2.50 1.00
C GLY A 21 -17.43 -3.44 0.38
N SER A 22 -16.31 -2.91 -0.11
CA SER A 22 -15.19 -3.75 -0.59
C SER A 22 -14.60 -4.61 0.53
N VAL A 23 -14.57 -4.13 1.77
CA VAL A 23 -14.15 -4.93 2.94
C VAL A 23 -15.20 -5.99 3.29
N ALA A 24 -16.48 -5.63 3.27
CA ALA A 24 -17.57 -6.54 3.58
C ALA A 24 -17.65 -7.73 2.61
N VAL A 25 -17.40 -7.50 1.31
CA VAL A 25 -17.34 -8.57 0.28
C VAL A 25 -16.13 -9.49 0.49
N THR A 26 -15.04 -8.98 1.04
CA THR A 26 -13.81 -9.77 1.24
C THR A 26 -13.81 -10.61 2.51
N ASN A 27 -14.74 -10.36 3.43
CA ASN A 27 -14.89 -11.16 4.64
C ASN A 27 -15.68 -12.44 4.31
N ASP A 28 -15.20 -13.58 4.77
CA ASP A 28 -15.80 -14.90 4.53
C ASP A 28 -16.91 -15.24 5.56
N ASP A 29 -17.37 -14.25 6.32
CA ASP A 29 -18.33 -14.44 7.41
C ASP A 29 -19.76 -14.75 6.92
N GLY A 30 -19.99 -14.77 5.60
CA GLY A 30 -21.29 -15.10 4.99
C GLY A 30 -22.42 -14.09 5.22
N LEU A 31 -22.13 -12.94 5.86
CA LEU A 31 -23.12 -11.90 6.15
C LEU A 31 -23.47 -11.03 4.93
N TYR A 32 -22.55 -10.86 4.00
CA TYR A 32 -22.79 -10.08 2.79
C TYR A 32 -23.55 -10.92 1.74
N LYS A 33 -24.75 -10.46 1.34
CA LYS A 33 -25.65 -11.16 0.40
C LYS A 33 -25.97 -10.35 -0.86
N GLY A 34 -25.22 -9.29 -1.12
CA GLY A 34 -25.39 -8.44 -2.32
C GLY A 34 -24.57 -8.94 -3.51
N ASP A 35 -24.66 -8.22 -4.62
CA ASP A 35 -23.83 -8.47 -5.81
C ASP A 35 -22.36 -8.06 -5.55
N PRO A 36 -21.41 -9.01 -5.53
CA PRO A 36 -20.00 -8.71 -5.29
C PRO A 36 -19.36 -7.81 -6.37
N ASP A 37 -19.92 -7.76 -7.58
CA ASP A 37 -19.35 -7.03 -8.72
C ASP A 37 -19.49 -5.50 -8.57
N TRP A 38 -20.29 -5.05 -7.61
CA TRP A 38 -20.44 -3.64 -7.26
C TRP A 38 -19.21 -3.06 -6.55
N PHE A 39 -18.32 -3.91 -6.03
CA PHE A 39 -17.17 -3.50 -5.24
C PHE A 39 -15.86 -3.95 -5.88
N HIS A 40 -14.80 -3.18 -5.60
CA HIS A 40 -13.48 -3.53 -6.10
C HIS A 40 -12.95 -4.76 -5.37
N ARG A 41 -12.55 -5.79 -6.11
CA ARG A 41 -11.82 -6.93 -5.54
C ARG A 41 -10.52 -6.44 -4.92
N LYS A 42 -10.36 -6.64 -3.61
CA LYS A 42 -9.10 -6.39 -2.93
C LYS A 42 -8.12 -7.52 -3.24
N ALA A 43 -6.86 -7.18 -3.46
CA ALA A 43 -5.79 -8.17 -3.52
C ALA A 43 -5.70 -8.87 -2.15
N GLN A 44 -6.06 -10.14 -2.11
CA GLN A 44 -5.86 -10.97 -0.93
C GLN A 44 -4.37 -11.28 -0.80
N GLY A 45 -3.82 -11.04 0.38
CA GLY A 45 -2.43 -11.40 0.67
C GLY A 45 -2.29 -12.92 0.67
N TYR A 46 -1.58 -13.48 -0.30
CA TYR A 46 -1.26 -14.90 -0.27
C TYR A 46 -0.04 -15.12 0.64
N ARG A 47 -0.29 -15.49 1.90
CA ARG A 47 0.77 -15.85 2.84
C ARG A 47 1.38 -17.18 2.37
N ARG A 48 2.52 -17.08 1.69
CA ARG A 48 3.33 -18.25 1.33
C ARG A 48 4.06 -18.73 2.58
N GLU A 49 3.69 -19.91 3.05
CA GLU A 49 4.47 -20.59 4.08
C GLU A 49 5.68 -21.24 3.40
N PHE A 50 6.87 -20.80 3.79
CA PHE A 50 8.11 -21.40 3.33
C PHE A 50 8.59 -22.42 4.37
N PRO A 51 9.09 -23.58 3.95
CA PRO A 51 9.66 -24.55 4.86
C PRO A 51 10.84 -23.95 5.64
N ALA A 52 11.01 -24.38 6.90
CA ALA A 52 12.00 -23.83 7.82
C ALA A 52 13.44 -23.84 7.24
N GLU A 53 13.76 -24.86 6.43
CA GLU A 53 15.06 -24.95 5.74
C GLU A 53 15.27 -23.82 4.72
N GLN A 54 14.25 -23.50 3.92
CA GLN A 54 14.29 -22.41 2.94
C GLN A 54 14.40 -21.04 3.63
N LEU A 55 13.71 -20.86 4.77
CA LEU A 55 13.85 -19.66 5.60
C LEU A 55 15.26 -19.53 6.19
N ARG A 56 15.90 -20.65 6.56
CA ARG A 56 17.27 -20.68 7.09
C ARG A 56 18.30 -20.32 6.00
N GLN A 57 18.12 -20.83 4.79
CA GLN A 57 18.96 -20.49 3.63
C GLN A 57 18.85 -19.01 3.22
N GLY A 58 17.65 -18.42 3.29
CA GLY A 58 17.43 -17.00 3.02
C GLY A 58 18.18 -16.05 3.97
N ARG A 59 18.44 -16.46 5.22
CA ARG A 59 19.21 -15.66 6.19
C ARG A 59 20.66 -15.46 5.76
N SER A 60 21.23 -16.38 4.98
CA SER A 60 22.61 -16.26 4.48
C SER A 60 22.72 -15.44 3.19
N LEU A 61 21.62 -15.29 2.44
CA LEU A 61 21.59 -14.64 1.12
C LEU A 61 21.24 -13.13 1.17
N ILE A 62 20.60 -12.65 2.24
CA ILE A 62 20.13 -11.25 2.38
C ILE A 62 21.09 -10.45 3.27
N SER A 63 22.36 -10.34 2.89
CA SER A 63 23.31 -9.50 3.63
C SER A 63 24.27 -8.69 2.75
N LEU A 64 24.43 -9.04 1.47
CA LEU A 64 25.38 -8.36 0.58
C LEU A 64 24.78 -7.27 -0.31
N GLN A 65 23.45 -7.17 -0.43
CA GLN A 65 22.79 -6.19 -1.32
C GLN A 65 21.69 -5.34 -0.67
N MET A 66 21.40 -5.52 0.62
CA MET A 66 20.53 -4.59 1.36
C MET A 66 21.42 -3.48 1.92
N GLY A 67 21.72 -2.53 1.05
CA GLY A 67 22.67 -1.44 1.27
C GLY A 67 22.53 -0.82 2.65
N SER A 68 23.59 -0.95 3.44
CA SER A 68 23.82 -0.03 4.54
C SER A 68 24.13 1.33 3.94
N ASN A 69 23.18 2.25 4.07
CA ASN A 69 23.33 3.66 3.74
C ASN A 69 24.04 4.45 4.86
N ARG A 70 24.66 3.76 5.82
CA ARG A 70 25.37 4.34 6.98
C ARG A 70 26.73 4.97 6.61
N GLY A 71 26.76 5.67 5.47
CA GLY A 71 27.91 6.27 4.80
C GLY A 71 27.61 6.76 3.37
N ALA A 72 26.42 6.47 2.83
CA ALA A 72 25.98 7.04 1.56
C ALA A 72 25.51 8.48 1.81
N SER A 73 26.43 9.44 1.77
CA SER A 73 26.07 10.84 1.76
C SER A 73 25.37 11.17 0.44
N GLN A 74 24.32 11.98 0.51
CA GLN A 74 23.66 12.53 -0.68
C GLN A 74 24.56 13.51 -1.46
N SER A 75 25.79 13.78 -0.98
CA SER A 75 26.79 14.59 -1.67
C SER A 75 27.31 13.85 -2.92
N GLY A 76 26.54 13.89 -4.00
CA GLY A 76 26.87 13.26 -5.28
C GLY A 76 25.73 12.51 -5.96
N MET A 77 24.56 12.35 -5.32
CA MET A 77 23.38 11.78 -6.00
C MET A 77 22.69 12.87 -6.84
N THR A 78 23.15 13.04 -8.08
CA THR A 78 22.52 13.90 -9.09
C THR A 78 21.36 13.17 -9.77
N GLY A 79 20.31 12.84 -9.01
CA GLY A 79 19.03 12.37 -9.54
C GLY A 79 18.07 13.55 -9.77
N TYR A 80 17.43 13.60 -10.94
CA TYR A 80 16.58 14.73 -11.35
C TYR A 80 15.39 14.93 -10.41
N GLY A 81 15.24 16.16 -9.88
CA GLY A 81 14.03 16.59 -9.18
C GLY A 81 14.21 17.44 -7.91
N MET A 82 15.42 17.82 -7.52
CA MET A 82 15.60 18.67 -6.33
C MET A 82 16.49 19.89 -6.63
N HIS A 83 15.92 21.09 -6.51
CA HIS A 83 16.71 22.30 -6.28
C HIS A 83 16.89 22.43 -4.77
N ARG A 84 18.13 22.53 -4.29
CA ARG A 84 18.41 23.15 -2.99
C ARG A 84 19.35 24.33 -3.19
N GLN A 85 18.86 25.46 -2.72
CA GLN A 85 19.32 26.82 -2.95
C GLN A 85 20.29 27.26 -1.82
N ILE A 86 21.07 28.32 -2.11
CA ILE A 86 21.83 29.25 -1.23
C ILE A 86 22.99 28.64 -0.40
N MET A 87 24.24 29.13 -0.48
CA MET A 87 24.77 30.50 -0.55
C MET A 87 26.02 30.59 -1.43
#